data_AF-A0A8T4RYL4-F1
#
_entry.id   AF-A0A8T4RYL4-F1
#
_cell.length_a   1.000
_cell.length_b   1.000
_cell.length_c   1.000
_cell.angle_alpha   90.00
_cell.angle_beta   90.00
_cell.angle_gamma   90.00
#
_symmetry.space_group_name_H-M   'P 1'
#
loop_
_entity.id
_entity.type
_entity.pdbx_description
1 polymer ?
#
loop_
_entity_poly.entity_id
_entity_poly.type
_entity_poly.pdbx_seq_one_letter_code
_entity_poly.pdbx_strand_id
1 'polypeptide(L)'
;MIKQVKRGWLIISEPKEQFTELNRKSLEDVAAFYMKLLLASAIFTGIFSFIALLVKASYFDLFLNVDVNYANMLNYAAGRSSSYVFFIIFAGTFLLFAASILIRPFTKIKYAELVKILLYAMAPALLFAWVPVNPALLFVWALVLLIAGIKAHISKNIQKGSLEQRD
;
A
#
# COMPACT_ATOMS: atom_id res chain seq x y z
N MET A 1 6.55 -7.08 13.14
CA MET A 1 6.21 -6.99 11.70
C MET A 1 5.09 -7.97 11.30
N ILE A 2 5.26 -9.29 11.48
CA ILE A 2 4.35 -10.39 11.03
C ILE A 2 2.84 -10.12 11.15
N LYS A 3 2.32 -9.63 12.29
CA LYS A 3 0.89 -9.31 12.49
C LYS A 3 0.32 -8.31 11.45
N GLN A 4 1.16 -7.38 10.96
CA GLN A 4 0.81 -6.44 9.91
C GLN A 4 0.71 -7.14 8.55
N VAL A 5 1.63 -8.06 8.23
CA VAL A 5 1.58 -8.83 6.98
C VAL A 5 0.34 -9.75 6.96
N LYS A 6 0.04 -10.45 8.07
CA LYS A 6 -1.17 -11.27 8.19
C LYS A 6 -2.46 -10.48 7.99
N ARG A 7 -2.62 -9.30 8.62
CA ARG A 7 -3.78 -8.41 8.40
C ARG A 7 -3.72 -7.60 7.10
N GLY A 8 -2.68 -7.75 6.29
CA GLY A 8 -2.67 -7.35 4.88
C GLY A 8 -3.24 -8.45 3.99
N TRP A 9 -2.82 -9.71 4.21
CA TRP A 9 -3.38 -10.87 3.51
C TRP A 9 -4.88 -11.05 3.75
N LEU A 10 -5.37 -10.85 4.99
CA LEU A 10 -6.82 -10.94 5.29
C LEU A 10 -7.67 -9.89 4.55
N ILE A 11 -7.09 -8.77 4.11
CA ILE A 11 -7.81 -7.77 3.28
C ILE A 11 -7.95 -8.28 1.82
N ILE A 12 -7.08 -9.19 1.40
CA ILE A 12 -7.11 -9.81 0.07
C ILE A 12 -8.09 -10.99 0.06
N SER A 13 -8.10 -11.83 1.11
CA SER A 13 -9.01 -12.99 1.21
C SER A 13 -10.43 -12.63 1.63
N GLU A 14 -10.61 -11.79 2.66
CA GLU A 14 -11.92 -11.49 3.27
C GLU A 14 -12.26 -9.97 3.25
N PRO A 15 -12.21 -9.29 2.09
CA PRO A 15 -12.36 -7.83 2.03
C PRO A 15 -13.68 -7.33 2.61
N LYS A 16 -14.80 -8.04 2.41
CA LYS A 16 -16.13 -7.64 2.93
C LYS A 16 -16.16 -7.60 4.46
N GLU A 17 -15.59 -8.60 5.12
CA GLU A 17 -15.56 -8.69 6.57
C GLU A 17 -14.59 -7.66 7.14
N GLN A 18 -13.41 -7.54 6.54
CA GLN A 18 -12.41 -6.52 6.89
C GLN A 18 -12.94 -5.08 6.74
N PHE A 19 -13.69 -4.76 5.68
CA PHE A 19 -14.36 -3.45 5.55
C PHE A 19 -15.54 -3.28 6.51
N THR A 20 -16.22 -4.34 6.92
CA THR A 20 -17.27 -4.27 7.95
C THR A 20 -16.63 -3.93 9.31
N GLU A 21 -15.57 -4.65 9.68
CA GLU A 21 -14.78 -4.47 10.90
C GLU A 21 -14.05 -3.12 10.96
N LEU A 22 -13.67 -2.55 9.79
CA LEU A 22 -13.04 -1.23 9.68
C LEU A 22 -13.87 -0.11 10.35
N ASN A 23 -15.19 -0.20 10.27
CA ASN A 23 -16.10 0.77 10.89
C ASN A 23 -16.07 0.73 12.44
N ARG A 24 -15.41 -0.28 13.06
CA ARG A 24 -15.19 -0.37 14.51
C ARG A 24 -13.80 0.13 14.94
N LYS A 25 -12.90 0.42 14.00
CA LYS A 25 -11.53 0.88 14.28
C LYS A 25 -11.45 2.42 14.26
N SER A 26 -10.59 2.97 15.12
CA SER A 26 -10.26 4.40 15.10
C SER A 26 -9.50 4.76 13.81
N LEU A 27 -9.44 6.05 13.47
CA LEU A 27 -8.60 6.53 12.38
C LEU A 27 -7.11 6.29 12.69
N GLU A 28 -6.72 6.46 13.96
CA GLU A 28 -5.35 6.30 14.45
C GLU A 28 -4.85 4.86 14.35
N ASP A 29 -5.66 3.86 14.74
CA ASP A 29 -5.35 2.44 14.55
C ASP A 29 -5.05 2.12 13.09
N VAL A 30 -5.89 2.63 12.19
CA VAL A 30 -5.81 2.36 10.75
C VAL A 30 -4.63 3.08 10.12
N ALA A 31 -4.36 4.33 10.51
CA ALA A 31 -3.20 5.09 10.09
C ALA A 31 -1.88 4.46 10.60
N ALA A 32 -1.82 4.06 11.88
CA ALA A 32 -0.65 3.38 12.44
C ALA A 32 -0.42 1.99 11.81
N PHE A 33 -1.49 1.25 11.49
CA PHE A 33 -1.44 0.01 10.72
C PHE A 33 -0.96 0.23 9.27
N TYR A 34 -1.34 1.34 8.63
CA TYR A 34 -0.86 1.70 7.29
C TYR A 34 0.61 2.13 7.32
N MET A 35 1.00 3.05 8.19
CA MET A 35 2.37 3.59 8.26
C MET A 35 3.40 2.49 8.59
N LYS A 36 3.05 1.53 9.44
CA LYS A 36 3.90 0.35 9.74
C LYS A 36 4.07 -0.58 8.53
N LEU A 37 3.09 -0.61 7.62
CA LEU A 37 3.15 -1.38 6.38
C LEU A 37 3.91 -0.61 5.28
N LEU A 38 3.71 0.70 5.17
CA LEU A 38 4.44 1.60 4.26
C LEU A 38 5.95 1.59 4.55
N LEU A 39 6.34 1.74 5.82
CA LEU A 39 7.75 1.72 6.22
C LEU A 39 8.40 0.35 5.95
N ALA A 40 7.69 -0.75 6.25
CA ALA A 40 8.18 -2.10 5.92
C ALA A 40 8.35 -2.27 4.40
N SER A 41 7.36 -1.86 3.61
CA SER A 41 7.37 -1.92 2.15
C SER A 41 8.54 -1.13 1.55
N ALA A 42 8.77 0.09 2.02
CA ALA A 42 9.89 0.93 1.60
C ALA A 42 11.25 0.26 1.89
N ILE A 43 11.43 -0.27 3.10
CA ILE A 43 12.66 -0.98 3.50
C ILE A 43 12.88 -2.23 2.64
N PHE A 44 11.87 -3.08 2.43
CA PHE A 44 11.98 -4.25 1.57
C PHE A 44 12.28 -3.87 0.11
N THR A 45 11.66 -2.82 -0.41
CA THR A 45 11.93 -2.31 -1.78
C THR A 45 13.37 -1.81 -1.91
N GLY A 46 13.88 -1.11 -0.90
CA GLY A 46 15.28 -0.67 -0.85
C GLY A 46 16.25 -1.85 -0.83
N ILE A 47 16.06 -2.82 0.07
CA ILE A 47 16.91 -4.02 0.17
C ILE A 47 16.87 -4.83 -1.13
N PHE A 48 15.68 -5.07 -1.69
CA PHE A 48 15.53 -5.83 -2.92
C PHE A 48 16.17 -5.11 -4.11
N SER A 49 16.01 -3.78 -4.22
CA SER A 49 16.71 -2.99 -5.24
C SER A 49 18.23 -3.01 -5.08
N PHE A 50 18.75 -3.05 -3.85
CA PHE A 50 20.19 -3.15 -3.62
C PHE A 50 20.74 -4.49 -4.11
N ILE A 51 20.12 -5.59 -3.70
CA ILE A 51 20.48 -6.95 -4.10
C ILE A 51 20.35 -7.12 -5.62
N ALA A 52 19.23 -6.69 -6.21
CA ALA A 52 19.00 -6.79 -7.66
C ALA A 52 20.02 -5.98 -8.49
N LEU A 53 20.49 -4.84 -7.98
CA LEU A 53 21.57 -4.08 -8.62
C LEU A 53 22.91 -4.82 -8.56
N LEU A 54 23.28 -5.39 -7.42
CA LEU A 54 24.52 -6.17 -7.28
C LEU A 54 24.50 -7.45 -8.14
N VAL A 55 23.42 -8.22 -8.09
CA VAL A 55 23.24 -9.43 -8.94
C VAL A 55 23.32 -9.07 -10.42
N LYS A 56 22.73 -7.93 -10.83
CA LYS A 56 22.86 -7.43 -12.20
C LYS A 56 24.31 -7.09 -12.54
N ALA A 57 25.05 -6.40 -11.67
CA ALA A 57 26.45 -6.05 -11.94
C ALA A 57 27.35 -7.28 -12.08
N SER A 58 27.26 -8.24 -11.15
CA SER A 58 28.01 -9.50 -11.26
C SER A 58 27.62 -10.34 -12.48
N TYR A 59 26.40 -10.18 -13.01
CA TYR A 59 26.03 -10.79 -14.30
C TYR A 59 26.76 -10.15 -15.49
N PHE A 60 26.91 -8.81 -15.53
CA PHE A 60 27.67 -8.12 -16.58
C PHE A 60 29.18 -8.43 -16.52
N ASP A 61 29.72 -8.53 -15.31
CA ASP A 61 31.10 -8.94 -15.05
C ASP A 61 31.37 -10.37 -15.55
N LEU A 62 30.65 -11.36 -14.98
CA LEU A 62 30.92 -12.79 -15.20
C LEU A 62 30.50 -13.34 -16.57
N PHE A 63 29.47 -12.77 -17.22
CA PHE A 63 28.90 -13.33 -18.47
C PHE A 63 29.06 -12.42 -19.69
N LEU A 64 29.45 -11.15 -19.51
CA LEU A 64 29.58 -10.18 -20.61
C LEU A 64 30.94 -9.48 -20.64
N ASN A 65 31.89 -9.89 -19.78
CA ASN A 65 33.26 -9.37 -19.71
C ASN A 65 33.34 -7.83 -19.56
N VAL A 66 32.39 -7.23 -18.84
CA VAL A 66 32.38 -5.81 -18.53
C VAL A 66 33.14 -5.60 -17.22
N ASP A 67 34.28 -4.88 -17.24
CA ASP A 67 35.03 -4.55 -16.03
C ASP A 67 34.18 -3.70 -15.06
N VAL A 68 33.78 -4.30 -13.93
CA VAL A 68 32.95 -3.66 -12.91
C VAL A 68 33.82 -3.15 -11.75
N ASN A 69 33.92 -1.83 -11.62
CA ASN A 69 34.42 -1.21 -10.39
C ASN A 69 33.39 -1.41 -9.26
N TYR A 70 33.56 -2.49 -8.50
CA TYR A 70 32.65 -2.90 -7.41
C TYR A 70 32.50 -1.85 -6.30
N ALA A 71 33.52 -1.03 -6.02
CA ALA A 71 33.43 0.03 -5.02
C ALA A 71 32.47 1.16 -5.46
N ASN A 72 32.59 1.62 -6.70
CA ASN A 72 31.66 2.57 -7.29
C ASN A 72 30.25 1.98 -7.42
N MET A 73 30.15 0.68 -7.77
CA MET A 73 28.89 -0.03 -7.88
C MET A 73 28.15 -0.17 -6.53
N LEU A 74 28.87 -0.47 -5.44
CA LEU A 74 28.31 -0.52 -4.08
C LEU A 74 27.76 0.84 -3.64
N ASN A 75 28.51 1.93 -3.89
CA ASN A 75 28.07 3.29 -3.58
C ASN A 75 26.81 3.68 -4.38
N TYR A 76 26.82 3.41 -5.69
CA TYR A 76 25.66 3.63 -6.57
C TYR A 76 24.44 2.81 -6.15
N ALA A 77 24.62 1.53 -5.81
CA ALA A 77 23.56 0.66 -5.32
C ALA A 77 22.97 1.17 -4.00
N ALA A 78 23.80 1.62 -3.06
CA ALA A 78 23.38 2.20 -1.79
C ALA A 78 22.56 3.49 -2.01
N GLY A 79 23.11 4.47 -2.73
CA GLY A 79 22.42 5.74 -3.01
C GLY A 79 21.08 5.54 -3.75
N ARG A 80 21.04 4.63 -4.73
CA ARG A 80 19.82 4.31 -5.47
C ARG A 80 18.80 3.53 -4.60
N SER A 81 19.27 2.61 -3.76
CA SER A 81 18.44 1.90 -2.78
C SER A 81 17.78 2.87 -1.79
N SER A 82 18.56 3.75 -1.15
CA SER A 82 18.04 4.78 -0.24
C SER A 82 17.04 5.71 -0.93
N SER A 83 17.32 6.09 -2.19
CA SER A 83 16.39 6.89 -2.99
C SER A 83 15.03 6.20 -3.19
N TYR A 84 15.01 4.88 -3.43
CA TYR A 84 13.76 4.12 -3.49
C TYR A 84 13.03 4.06 -2.14
N VAL A 85 13.73 3.96 -1.01
CA VAL A 85 13.09 4.00 0.33
C VAL A 85 12.35 5.32 0.53
N PHE A 86 13.01 6.45 0.29
CA PHE A 86 12.38 7.78 0.42
C PHE A 86 11.26 7.98 -0.60
N PHE A 87 11.44 7.54 -1.85
CA PHE A 87 10.42 7.64 -2.88
C PHE A 87 9.15 6.86 -2.53
N ILE A 88 9.25 5.62 -2.02
CA ILE A 88 8.08 4.82 -1.62
C ILE A 88 7.34 5.49 -0.46
N ILE A 89 8.05 6.00 0.55
CA ILE A 89 7.44 6.70 1.69
C ILE A 89 6.70 7.96 1.20
N PHE A 90 7.38 8.81 0.41
CA PHE A 90 6.79 10.03 -0.16
C PHE A 90 5.58 9.72 -1.03
N ALA A 91 5.73 8.83 -2.03
CA ALA A 91 4.66 8.50 -2.96
C ALA A 91 3.47 7.83 -2.27
N GLY A 92 3.70 6.93 -1.31
CA GLY A 92 2.62 6.30 -0.53
C GLY A 92 1.76 7.35 0.19
N THR A 93 2.39 8.25 0.94
CA THR A 93 1.70 9.32 1.67
C THR A 93 1.05 10.36 0.74
N PHE A 94 1.78 10.82 -0.28
CA PHE A 94 1.31 11.87 -1.19
C PHE A 94 0.17 11.39 -2.10
N LEU A 95 0.29 10.19 -2.69
CA LEU A 95 -0.76 9.64 -3.56
C LEU A 95 -2.04 9.32 -2.78
N LEU A 96 -1.94 8.91 -1.51
CA LEU A 96 -3.11 8.72 -0.64
C LEU A 96 -3.81 10.06 -0.33
N PHE A 97 -3.06 11.13 -0.13
CA PHE A 97 -3.61 12.49 0.05
C PHE A 97 -4.24 13.04 -1.23
N ALA A 98 -3.57 12.88 -2.39
CA ALA A 98 -4.13 13.26 -3.68
C ALA A 98 -5.41 12.47 -4.00
N ALA A 99 -5.43 11.16 -3.75
CA ALA A 99 -6.61 10.32 -3.91
C ALA A 99 -7.76 10.73 -2.97
N SER A 100 -7.49 11.08 -1.71
CA SER A 100 -8.54 11.53 -0.79
C SER A 100 -9.20 12.84 -1.23
N ILE A 101 -8.42 13.76 -1.81
CA ILE A 101 -8.95 15.00 -2.42
C ILE A 101 -9.79 14.67 -3.66
N LEU A 102 -9.26 13.87 -4.59
CA LEU A 102 -9.94 13.56 -5.85
C LEU A 102 -11.23 12.75 -5.66
N ILE A 103 -11.30 11.84 -4.70
CA ILE A 103 -12.47 10.96 -4.47
C ILE A 103 -13.54 11.62 -3.60
N ARG A 104 -13.17 12.58 -2.74
CA ARG A 104 -14.10 13.31 -1.86
C ARG A 104 -15.32 13.91 -2.58
N PRO A 105 -15.22 14.68 -3.69
CA PRO A 105 -16.41 15.25 -4.34
C PRO A 105 -17.38 14.20 -4.89
N PHE A 106 -16.91 12.99 -5.19
CA PHE A 106 -17.75 11.89 -5.71
C PHE A 106 -18.39 11.03 -4.61
N THR A 107 -18.17 11.34 -3.32
CA THR A 107 -18.67 10.51 -2.21
C THR A 107 -19.33 11.32 -1.09
N LYS A 108 -20.52 10.91 -0.63
CA LYS A 108 -21.19 11.52 0.54
C LYS A 108 -20.65 10.99 1.89
N ILE A 109 -19.41 10.50 1.91
CA ILE A 109 -18.79 9.82 3.07
C ILE A 109 -18.03 10.85 3.91
N LYS A 110 -18.11 10.75 5.25
CA LYS A 110 -17.32 11.60 6.16
C LYS A 110 -15.82 11.38 5.90
N TYR A 111 -15.04 12.47 5.82
CA TYR A 111 -13.64 12.42 5.39
C TYR A 111 -12.78 11.38 6.14
N ALA A 112 -12.94 11.25 7.46
CA ALA A 112 -12.22 10.25 8.26
C ALA A 112 -12.55 8.79 7.89
N GLU A 113 -13.78 8.49 7.48
CA GLU A 113 -14.18 7.16 7.00
C GLU A 113 -13.66 6.89 5.58
N LEU A 114 -13.68 7.91 4.70
CA LEU A 114 -13.08 7.83 3.36
C LEU A 114 -11.57 7.57 3.46
N VAL A 115 -10.86 8.27 4.34
CA VAL A 115 -9.42 8.06 4.60
C VAL A 115 -9.17 6.66 5.17
N LYS A 116 -9.99 6.17 6.12
CA LYS A 116 -9.89 4.78 6.59
C LYS A 116 -10.04 3.75 5.46
N ILE A 117 -11.01 3.95 4.56
CA ILE A 117 -11.23 3.07 3.38
C ILE A 117 -10.00 3.11 2.46
N LEU A 118 -9.44 4.28 2.17
CA LEU A 118 -8.25 4.44 1.30
C LEU A 118 -7.00 3.77 1.89
N LEU A 119 -6.74 3.97 3.20
CA LEU A 119 -5.65 3.33 3.93
C LEU A 119 -5.75 1.79 3.88
N TYR A 120 -6.97 1.24 3.94
CA TYR A 120 -7.21 -0.20 3.78
C TYR A 120 -7.05 -0.67 2.34
N ALA A 121 -7.63 0.04 1.36
CA ALA A 121 -7.59 -0.34 -0.05
C ALA A 121 -6.16 -0.32 -0.65
N MET A 122 -5.29 0.57 -0.16
CA MET A 122 -3.87 0.61 -0.57
C MET A 122 -2.99 -0.44 0.13
N ALA A 123 -3.46 -1.13 1.17
CA ALA A 123 -2.61 -2.04 1.95
C ALA A 123 -2.06 -3.23 1.12
N PRO A 124 -2.79 -3.85 0.18
CA PRO A 124 -2.22 -4.87 -0.70
C PRO A 124 -1.18 -4.33 -1.68
N ALA A 125 -1.34 -3.09 -2.18
CA ALA A 125 -0.32 -2.46 -3.02
C ALA A 125 1.00 -2.29 -2.24
N LEU A 126 0.93 -1.87 -0.97
CA LEU A 126 2.10 -1.82 -0.09
C LEU A 126 2.69 -3.19 0.24
N LEU A 127 1.86 -4.25 0.37
CA LEU A 127 2.36 -5.62 0.60
C LEU A 127 3.26 -6.13 -0.54
N PHE A 128 3.03 -5.68 -1.78
CA PHE A 128 3.70 -6.21 -2.97
C PHE A 128 4.60 -5.20 -3.71
N ALA A 129 4.71 -3.94 -3.26
CA ALA A 129 5.52 -2.92 -3.95
C ALA A 129 7.04 -3.23 -4.05
N TRP A 130 7.54 -4.19 -3.26
CA TRP A 130 8.92 -4.70 -3.35
C TRP A 130 9.08 -5.81 -4.39
N VAL A 131 7.98 -6.42 -4.85
CA VAL A 131 7.97 -7.45 -5.91
C VAL A 131 7.79 -6.74 -7.25
N PRO A 132 8.53 -7.11 -8.32
CA PRO A 132 8.36 -6.55 -9.66
C PRO A 132 7.09 -7.10 -10.37
N VAL A 133 5.93 -6.97 -9.74
CA VAL A 133 4.61 -7.20 -10.35
C VAL A 133 4.27 -6.01 -11.23
N ASN A 134 3.53 -6.23 -12.33
CA ASN A 134 2.97 -5.16 -13.14
C ASN A 134 2.15 -4.18 -12.25
N PRO A 135 2.55 -2.90 -12.10
CA PRO A 135 1.88 -1.95 -11.20
C PRO A 135 0.39 -1.76 -11.51
N ALA A 136 -0.03 -1.97 -12.76
CA ALA A 136 -1.44 -1.90 -13.16
C ALA A 136 -2.30 -2.92 -12.41
N LEU A 137 -1.79 -4.12 -12.11
CA LEU A 137 -2.54 -5.14 -11.37
C LEU A 137 -2.80 -4.72 -9.92
N LEU A 138 -1.77 -4.18 -9.25
CA LEU A 138 -1.90 -3.66 -7.88
C LEU A 138 -2.83 -2.43 -7.81
N PHE A 139 -2.79 -1.57 -8.83
CA PHE A 139 -3.68 -0.43 -8.96
C PHE A 139 -5.15 -0.84 -9.19
N VAL A 140 -5.40 -1.78 -10.12
CA VAL A 140 -6.74 -2.35 -10.35
C VAL A 140 -7.28 -3.01 -9.06
N TRP A 141 -6.45 -3.75 -8.33
CA TRP A 141 -6.86 -4.36 -7.06
C TRP A 141 -7.21 -3.31 -5.99
N ALA A 142 -6.43 -2.24 -5.87
CA ALA A 142 -6.74 -1.13 -4.96
C ALA A 142 -8.06 -0.42 -5.34
N LEU A 143 -8.36 -0.26 -6.64
CA LEU A 143 -9.66 0.26 -7.10
C LEU A 143 -10.83 -0.66 -6.75
N VAL A 144 -10.68 -1.98 -6.95
CA VAL A 144 -11.71 -2.97 -6.57
C VAL A 144 -12.01 -2.91 -5.08
N LEU A 145 -10.97 -2.83 -4.23
CA LEU A 145 -11.13 -2.70 -2.78
C LEU A 145 -11.74 -1.36 -2.36
N LEU A 146 -11.35 -0.26 -2.99
CA LEU A 146 -11.96 1.07 -2.76
C LEU A 146 -13.47 1.04 -3.06
N ILE A 147 -13.87 0.47 -4.20
CA ILE A 147 -15.28 0.31 -4.59
C ILE A 147 -16.03 -0.59 -3.60
N ALA A 148 -15.40 -1.68 -3.15
CA ALA A 148 -15.99 -2.58 -2.15
C ALA A 148 -16.21 -1.88 -0.79
N GLY A 149 -15.22 -1.12 -0.31
CA GLY A 149 -15.32 -0.35 0.93
C GLY A 149 -16.38 0.75 0.90
N ILE A 150 -16.47 1.48 -0.22
CA ILE A 150 -17.53 2.48 -0.46
C ILE A 150 -18.92 1.83 -0.43
N LYS A 151 -19.12 0.71 -1.15
CA LYS A 151 -20.39 -0.02 -1.16
C LYS A 151 -20.76 -0.56 0.23
N ALA A 152 -19.80 -1.10 0.98
CA ALA A 152 -20.02 -1.60 2.34
C ALA A 152 -20.47 -0.49 3.30
N HIS A 153 -19.84 0.69 3.24
CA HIS A 153 -20.22 1.84 4.07
C HIS A 153 -21.63 2.36 3.74
N ILE A 154 -21.98 2.45 2.45
CA ILE A 154 -23.33 2.86 2.01
C ILE A 154 -24.39 1.87 2.51
N SER A 155 -24.18 0.57 2.33
CA SER A 155 -25.12 -0.49 2.76
C SER A 155 -25.39 -0.43 4.27
N LYS A 156 -24.36 -0.18 5.09
CA LYS A 156 -24.50 -0.05 6.55
C LYS A 156 -25.33 1.16 6.96
N ASN A 157 -25.16 2.30 6.28
CA ASN A 157 -25.93 3.51 6.61
C ASN A 157 -27.42 3.36 6.24
N ILE A 158 -27.73 2.64 5.16
CA ILE A 158 -29.11 2.27 4.80
C ILE A 158 -29.72 1.37 5.90
N GLN A 159 -28.99 0.35 6.36
CA GLN A 159 -29.45 -0.52 7.45
C GLN A 159 -29.73 0.25 8.75
N LYS A 160 -28.86 1.19 9.15
CA LYS A 160 -29.12 2.04 10.34
C LYS A 160 -30.40 2.85 10.18
N GLY A 161 -30.57 3.55 9.05
CA GLY A 161 -31.78 4.33 8.79
C GLY A 161 -33.06 3.48 8.79
N SER A 162 -33.00 2.22 8.36
CA SER A 162 -34.15 1.30 8.39
C SER A 162 -34.49 0.73 9.76
N LEU A 163 -33.59 0.88 10.75
CA LEU A 163 -33.83 0.53 12.15
C LEU A 163 -34.31 1.76 12.92
N GLU A 164 -33.68 2.92 12.71
CA GLU A 164 -34.07 4.24 13.24
C GLU A 164 -35.43 4.75 12.67
N GLN A 165 -36.14 3.94 11.87
CA GLN A 165 -37.52 4.14 11.39
C GLN A 165 -38.50 3.07 11.89
N ARG A 166 -38.08 2.19 12.80
CA ARG A 166 -38.89 1.12 13.41
C ARG A 166 -39.06 1.27 14.93
N ASP A 167 -38.20 2.08 15.54
CA ASP A 167 -38.23 2.48 16.94
C ASP A 167 -38.95 3.85 17.10
#